data_AF-A0A3L6TFF1-F1
#
_entry.id   AF-A0A3L6TFF1-F1
#
_cell.length_a   1.000
_cell.length_b   1.000
_cell.length_c   1.000
_cell.angle_alpha   90.00
_cell.angle_beta   90.00
_cell.angle_gamma   90.00
#
_symmetry.space_group_name_H-M   'P 1'
#
loop_
_entity.id
_entity.type
_entity.pdbx_description
1 polymer ?
#
loop_
_entity_poly.entity_id
_entity_poly.type
_entity_poly.pdbx_seq_one_letter_code
_entity_poly.pdbx_strand_id
1 'polypeptide(L)'
;MAFSNFYCIDTDGFWAMSPPQLGFGPEPAASPLLFPTETPAASSPEAQAGHAAAAGCADERRLRRRISNRESARRSRARKQRRLDELRASAAALGRRRRELAARAQAARGRLALARLANAGLRAEAAALSRRLAAASRALALGRLYHAAAAAAAGGSGSGACSLGFVDIEPTIASLIA
;
A
#
# COMPACT_ATOMS: atom_id res chain seq x y z
N MET A 1 17.51 -31.19 3.00
CA MET A 1 16.80 -30.20 3.82
C MET A 1 15.97 -29.32 2.91
N ALA A 2 14.66 -29.54 2.90
CA ALA A 2 13.72 -28.82 2.05
C ALA A 2 13.18 -27.60 2.79
N PHE A 3 13.60 -26.40 2.39
CA PHE A 3 12.96 -25.16 2.83
C PHE A 3 12.01 -24.68 1.74
N SER A 4 10.80 -25.24 1.78
CA SER A 4 9.65 -24.70 1.08
C SER A 4 9.12 -23.54 1.92
N ASN A 5 9.50 -22.31 1.58
CA ASN A 5 8.86 -21.11 2.11
C ASN A 5 8.24 -20.34 0.94
N PHE A 6 7.11 -20.87 0.47
CA PHE A 6 6.11 -20.11 -0.26
C PHE A 6 5.45 -19.14 0.73
N TYR A 7 5.96 -17.91 0.81
CA TYR A 7 5.12 -16.79 1.25
C TYR A 7 4.34 -16.30 0.03
N CYS A 8 3.17 -16.90 -0.20
CA CYS A 8 2.10 -16.26 -0.93
C CYS A 8 1.60 -15.11 -0.05
N ILE A 9 1.96 -13.88 -0.41
CA ILE A 9 1.29 -12.72 0.19
C ILE A 9 -0.08 -12.65 -0.49
N ASP A 10 -1.09 -13.20 0.17
CA ASP A 10 -2.49 -12.98 -0.19
C ASP A 10 -2.79 -11.48 -0.07
N THR A 11 -2.83 -10.79 -1.21
CA THR A 11 -3.27 -9.38 -1.29
C THR A 11 -4.77 -9.23 -1.51
N ASP A 12 -5.53 -10.32 -1.44
CA ASP A 12 -6.96 -10.33 -1.81
C ASP A 12 -7.89 -9.84 -0.69
N GLY A 13 -7.36 -9.58 0.51
CA GLY A 13 -8.16 -9.14 1.66
C GLY A 13 -8.49 -7.64 1.73
N PHE A 14 -7.85 -6.78 0.92
CA PHE A 14 -7.97 -5.32 1.14
C PHE A 14 -9.21 -4.67 0.48
N TRP A 15 -9.92 -5.38 -0.40
CA TRP A 15 -11.06 -4.83 -1.16
C TRP A 15 -12.45 -5.27 -0.63
N ALA A 16 -12.52 -5.97 0.50
CA ALA A 16 -13.78 -6.46 1.09
C ALA A 16 -14.44 -5.47 2.09
N MET A 17 -14.18 -4.16 1.99
CA MET A 17 -15.02 -3.16 2.66
C MET A 17 -15.94 -2.52 1.62
N SER A 18 -17.17 -3.02 1.56
CA SER A 18 -18.29 -2.28 0.97
C SER A 18 -18.33 -0.88 1.61
N PRO A 19 -18.38 0.20 0.81
CA PRO A 19 -18.48 1.55 1.35
C PRO A 19 -19.79 1.67 2.16
N PRO A 20 -19.79 2.40 3.31
CA PRO A 20 -21.01 2.59 4.08
C PRO A 20 -22.01 3.33 3.22
N GLN A 21 -23.16 2.69 2.99
CA GLN A 21 -24.31 3.28 2.32
C GLN A 21 -24.82 4.43 3.21
N LEU A 22 -24.42 5.65 2.86
CA LEU A 22 -24.95 6.87 3.46
C LEU A 22 -26.39 7.04 2.96
N GLY A 23 -27.30 6.34 3.62
CA GLY A 23 -28.73 6.36 3.31
C GLY A 23 -29.30 7.74 3.59
N PHE A 24 -29.67 8.46 2.53
CA PHE A 24 -30.69 9.50 2.64
C PHE A 24 -32.02 8.79 2.88
N GLY A 25 -32.43 8.71 4.14
CA GLY A 25 -33.76 8.21 4.51
C GLY A 25 -34.86 9.12 3.93
N PRO A 26 -36.05 8.55 3.62
CA PRO A 26 -37.17 9.35 3.17
C PRO A 26 -37.69 10.22 4.32
N GLU A 27 -38.06 11.44 3.96
CA GLU A 27 -38.63 12.47 4.83
C GLU A 27 -39.88 11.95 5.55
N PRO A 28 -40.03 12.12 6.89
CA PRO A 28 -41.29 11.82 7.54
C PRO A 28 -42.31 12.91 7.24
N ALA A 29 -43.37 12.48 6.56
CA ALA A 29 -44.58 13.23 6.28
C ALA A 29 -45.11 13.98 7.50
N ALA A 30 -45.54 15.21 7.24
CA ALA A 30 -46.26 16.08 8.16
C ALA A 30 -47.51 15.37 8.74
N SER A 31 -47.64 15.40 10.07
CA SER A 31 -48.91 15.13 10.75
C SER A 31 -49.70 16.43 10.93
N PRO A 32 -51.01 16.46 10.62
CA PRO A 32 -51.84 17.63 10.81
C PRO A 32 -52.31 17.65 12.27
N LEU A 33 -51.92 18.67 13.04
CA LEU A 33 -52.50 18.88 14.36
C LEU A 33 -53.80 19.68 14.26
N LEU A 34 -54.82 19.03 14.78
CA LEU A 34 -56.18 19.47 15.09
C LEU A 34 -56.21 20.86 15.74
N PHE A 35 -57.17 21.68 15.29
CA PHE A 35 -57.60 22.92 15.95
C PHE A 35 -58.09 22.68 17.39
N PRO A 36 -58.06 23.73 18.22
CA PRO A 36 -59.29 24.09 18.96
C PRO A 36 -59.76 25.52 18.70
N THR A 37 -61.03 25.58 18.27
CA THR A 37 -62.14 26.49 18.58
C THR A 37 -61.87 27.86 19.26
N GLU A 38 -62.16 28.90 18.49
CA GLU A 38 -62.79 30.20 18.76
C GLU A 38 -62.71 30.86 20.16
N THR A 39 -62.39 32.16 20.15
CA THR A 39 -63.05 33.16 21.00
C THR A 39 -63.19 34.47 20.21
N PRO A 40 -64.41 34.90 19.85
CA PRO A 40 -64.66 36.20 19.25
C PRO A 40 -65.27 37.13 20.31
N ALA A 41 -64.52 38.12 20.80
CA ALA A 41 -65.08 39.34 21.38
C ALA A 41 -63.96 40.27 21.89
N ALA A 42 -63.81 41.42 21.23
CA ALA A 42 -63.73 42.75 21.84
C ALA A 42 -63.25 43.73 20.76
N SER A 43 -64.21 44.28 20.03
CA SER A 43 -64.06 45.50 19.25
C SER A 43 -63.82 46.67 20.23
N SER A 44 -62.60 47.21 20.21
CA SER A 44 -62.31 48.57 20.70
C SER A 44 -61.78 49.39 19.51
N PRO A 45 -62.49 50.43 19.05
CA PRO A 45 -62.10 51.18 17.87
C PRO A 45 -61.27 52.40 18.25
N GLU A 46 -60.08 52.24 18.85
CA GLU A 46 -59.18 53.37 19.13
C GLU A 46 -57.70 52.99 18.98
N ALA A 47 -57.26 52.66 17.76
CA ALA A 47 -55.84 52.70 17.34
C ALA A 47 -55.64 52.47 15.83
N GLN A 48 -56.55 52.94 14.97
CA GLN A 48 -56.46 52.64 13.52
C GLN A 48 -55.25 53.30 12.82
N ALA A 49 -54.66 54.36 13.39
CA ALA A 49 -53.46 54.99 12.84
C ALA A 49 -52.14 54.25 13.19
N GLY A 50 -52.08 53.55 14.33
CA GLY A 50 -50.86 52.86 14.79
C GLY A 50 -50.64 51.46 14.19
N HIS A 51 -51.73 50.75 13.90
CA HIS A 51 -51.66 49.38 13.36
C HIS A 51 -51.24 49.33 11.88
N ALA A 52 -51.65 50.29 11.05
CA ALA A 52 -51.26 50.37 9.65
C ALA A 52 -49.74 50.64 9.49
N ALA A 53 -49.17 51.50 10.34
CA ALA A 53 -47.73 51.77 10.36
C ALA A 53 -46.91 50.55 10.83
N ALA A 54 -47.40 49.82 11.85
CA ALA A 54 -46.78 48.59 12.33
C ALA A 54 -46.85 47.45 11.29
N ALA A 55 -47.95 47.32 10.55
CA ALA A 55 -48.12 46.36 9.47
C ALA A 55 -47.19 46.66 8.27
N GLY A 56 -47.07 47.92 7.86
CA GLY A 56 -46.13 48.33 6.81
C GLY A 56 -44.68 48.04 7.17
N CYS A 57 -44.28 48.29 8.42
CA CYS A 57 -42.95 47.94 8.93
C CYS A 57 -42.71 46.41 8.94
N ALA A 58 -43.73 45.61 9.28
CA ALA A 58 -43.65 44.16 9.28
C ALA A 58 -43.48 43.58 7.87
N ASP A 59 -44.18 44.12 6.87
CA ASP A 59 -44.07 43.66 5.49
C ASP A 59 -42.74 44.07 4.85
N GLU A 60 -42.22 45.25 5.17
CA GLU A 60 -40.89 45.64 4.72
C GLU A 60 -39.80 44.75 5.36
N ARG A 61 -39.93 44.42 6.64
CA ARG A 61 -39.06 43.45 7.33
C ARG A 61 -39.16 42.07 6.67
N ARG A 62 -40.35 41.60 6.31
CA ARG A 62 -40.56 40.33 5.58
C ARG A 62 -39.92 40.35 4.20
N LEU A 63 -40.02 41.45 3.46
CA LEU A 63 -39.36 41.62 2.17
C LEU A 63 -37.83 41.56 2.31
N ARG A 64 -37.25 42.32 3.25
CA ARG A 64 -35.82 42.29 3.56
C ARG A 64 -35.34 40.88 3.94
N ARG A 65 -36.12 40.15 4.76
CA ARG A 65 -35.83 38.74 5.10
C ARG A 65 -35.86 37.82 3.88
N ARG A 66 -36.85 37.97 2.99
CA ARG A 66 -36.92 37.18 1.74
C ARG A 66 -35.70 37.41 0.85
N ILE A 67 -35.28 38.66 0.69
CA ILE A 67 -34.10 39.01 -0.11
C ILE A 67 -32.83 38.44 0.53
N SER A 68 -32.64 38.67 1.83
CA SER A 68 -31.48 38.15 2.57
C SER A 68 -31.40 36.63 2.56
N ASN A 69 -32.53 35.94 2.75
CA ASN A 69 -32.59 34.47 2.72
C ASN A 69 -32.32 33.93 1.31
N ARG A 70 -32.86 34.58 0.27
CA ARG A 70 -32.53 34.23 -1.12
C ARG A 70 -31.03 34.34 -1.38
N GLU A 71 -30.40 35.41 -0.90
CA GLU A 71 -28.97 35.59 -1.07
C GLU A 71 -28.15 34.60 -0.23
N SER A 72 -28.55 34.33 1.02
CA SER A 72 -27.87 33.35 1.87
C SER A 72 -27.98 31.93 1.33
N ALA A 73 -29.13 31.55 0.78
CA ALA A 73 -29.34 30.29 0.06
C ALA A 73 -28.44 30.21 -1.17
N ARG A 74 -28.34 31.28 -1.98
CA ARG A 74 -27.43 31.34 -3.14
C ARG A 74 -25.97 31.13 -2.70
N ARG A 75 -25.52 31.87 -1.69
CA ARG A 75 -24.16 31.77 -1.15
C ARG A 75 -23.88 30.38 -0.57
N SER A 76 -24.86 29.77 0.11
CA SER A 76 -24.76 28.42 0.65
C SER A 76 -24.61 27.38 -0.47
N ARG A 77 -25.44 27.44 -1.52
CA ARG A 77 -25.34 26.58 -2.71
C ARG A 77 -23.98 26.73 -3.39
N ALA A 78 -23.51 27.97 -3.57
CA ALA A 78 -22.20 28.24 -4.18
C ALA A 78 -21.04 27.66 -3.35
N ARG A 79 -21.07 27.78 -2.02
CA ARG A 79 -20.05 27.18 -1.13
C ARG A 79 -20.05 25.66 -1.20
N LYS A 80 -21.23 25.04 -1.14
CA LYS A 80 -21.36 23.57 -1.27
C LYS A 80 -20.85 23.08 -2.63
N GLN A 81 -21.18 23.79 -3.72
CA GLN A 81 -20.70 23.45 -5.05
C GLN A 81 -19.18 23.49 -5.14
N ARG A 82 -18.54 24.57 -4.66
CA ARG A 82 -17.06 24.67 -4.61
C ARG A 82 -16.45 23.51 -3.83
N ARG A 83 -17.04 23.15 -2.69
CA ARG A 83 -16.56 22.00 -1.89
C ARG A 83 -16.67 20.68 -2.65
N LEU A 84 -17.76 20.46 -3.39
CA LEU A 84 -17.89 19.27 -4.22
C LEU A 84 -16.83 19.22 -5.33
N ASP A 85 -16.54 20.37 -5.95
CA ASP A 85 -15.55 20.46 -7.02
C ASP A 85 -14.12 20.23 -6.49
N GLU A 86 -13.78 20.77 -5.32
CA GLU A 86 -12.52 20.47 -4.61
C GLU A 86 -12.36 18.98 -4.30
N LEU A 87 -13.43 18.32 -3.82
CA LEU A 87 -13.43 16.90 -3.50
C LEU A 87 -13.27 16.05 -4.77
N ARG A 88 -13.95 16.40 -5.87
CA ARG A 88 -13.80 15.75 -7.18
C ARG A 88 -12.37 15.88 -7.71
N ALA A 89 -11.79 17.07 -7.64
CA ALA A 89 -10.42 17.31 -8.06
C ALA A 89 -9.42 16.48 -7.24
N SER A 90 -9.64 16.43 -5.91
CA SER A 90 -8.83 15.63 -4.98
C SER A 90 -8.93 14.13 -5.27
N ALA A 91 -10.14 13.61 -5.48
CA ALA A 91 -10.37 12.21 -5.85
C ALA A 91 -9.71 11.87 -7.19
N ALA A 92 -9.80 12.75 -8.19
CA ALA A 92 -9.15 12.56 -9.48
C ALA A 92 -7.60 12.55 -9.35
N ALA A 93 -7.03 13.45 -8.54
CA ALA A 93 -5.60 13.50 -8.28
C ALA A 93 -5.11 12.23 -7.56
N LEU A 94 -5.82 11.78 -6.53
CA LEU A 94 -5.53 10.52 -5.84
C LEU A 94 -5.66 9.32 -6.79
N GLY A 95 -6.68 9.31 -7.65
CA GLY A 95 -6.86 8.25 -8.66
C GLY A 95 -5.73 8.21 -9.69
N ARG A 96 -5.14 9.37 -10.07
CA ARG A 96 -3.93 9.41 -10.91
C ARG A 96 -2.71 8.87 -10.16
N ARG A 97 -2.46 9.36 -8.94
CA ARG A 97 -1.34 8.89 -8.10
C ARG A 97 -1.40 7.39 -7.82
N ARG A 98 -2.59 6.85 -7.53
CA ARG A 98 -2.80 5.40 -7.33
C ARG A 98 -2.39 4.61 -8.57
N ARG A 99 -2.81 5.04 -9.77
CA ARG A 99 -2.46 4.37 -11.03
C ARG A 99 -0.96 4.42 -11.31
N GLU A 100 -0.33 5.56 -11.06
CA GLU A 100 1.11 5.73 -11.21
C GLU A 100 1.89 4.82 -10.26
N LEU A 101 1.52 4.79 -8.97
CA LEU A 101 2.15 3.91 -8.00
C LEU A 101 1.97 2.43 -8.35
N ALA A 102 0.79 2.04 -8.82
CA ALA A 102 0.53 0.68 -9.28
C ALA A 102 1.43 0.29 -10.47
N ALA A 103 1.58 1.18 -11.46
CA ALA A 103 2.47 0.95 -12.60
C ALA A 103 3.95 0.83 -12.16
N ARG A 104 4.41 1.71 -11.26
CA ARG A 104 5.77 1.65 -10.69
C ARG A 104 6.00 0.34 -9.92
N ALA A 105 5.02 -0.09 -9.13
CA ALA A 105 5.10 -1.36 -8.40
C ALA A 105 5.20 -2.55 -9.37
N GLN A 106 4.41 -2.55 -10.45
CA GLN A 106 4.47 -3.61 -11.45
C GLN A 106 5.84 -3.65 -12.15
N ALA A 107 6.38 -2.49 -12.53
CA ALA A 107 7.72 -2.40 -13.12
C ALA A 107 8.82 -2.87 -12.14
N ALA A 108 8.70 -2.55 -10.85
CA ALA A 108 9.61 -3.04 -9.83
C ALA A 108 9.54 -4.57 -9.65
N ARG A 109 8.34 -5.16 -9.67
CA ARG A 109 8.15 -6.62 -9.65
C ARG A 109 8.82 -7.29 -10.86
N GLY A 110 8.65 -6.73 -12.06
CA GLY A 110 9.32 -7.23 -13.27
C GLY A 110 10.85 -7.21 -13.13
N ARG A 111 11.43 -6.10 -12.67
CA ARG A 111 12.88 -6.01 -12.43
C ARG A 111 13.37 -7.00 -11.38
N LEU A 112 12.61 -7.19 -10.30
CA LEU A 112 12.93 -8.17 -9.27
C LEU A 112 12.92 -9.60 -9.82
N ALA A 113 11.96 -9.94 -10.67
CA ALA A 113 11.90 -11.26 -11.31
C ALA A 113 13.13 -11.52 -12.20
N LEU A 114 13.53 -10.54 -13.01
CA LEU A 114 14.74 -10.63 -13.83
C LEU A 114 16.00 -10.78 -12.97
N ALA A 115 16.13 -9.99 -11.89
CA ALA A 115 17.25 -10.08 -10.97
C ALA A 115 17.34 -11.45 -10.29
N ARG A 116 16.19 -12.04 -9.92
CA ARG A 116 16.12 -13.40 -9.34
C ARG A 116 16.57 -14.47 -10.34
N LEU A 117 16.13 -14.37 -11.59
CA LEU A 117 16.57 -15.29 -12.65
C LEU A 117 18.08 -15.20 -12.89
N ALA A 118 18.62 -13.99 -12.99
CA ALA A 118 20.07 -13.78 -13.13
C ALA A 118 20.85 -14.35 -11.93
N ASN A 119 20.36 -14.12 -10.70
CA ASN A 119 20.99 -14.65 -9.51
C ASN A 119 20.96 -16.19 -9.46
N ALA A 120 19.86 -16.81 -9.88
CA ALA A 120 19.77 -18.26 -10.01
C ALA A 120 20.79 -18.82 -11.03
N GLY A 121 20.95 -18.14 -12.17
CA GLY A 121 21.98 -18.47 -13.17
C GLY A 121 23.39 -18.42 -12.60
N LEU A 122 23.76 -17.29 -11.96
CA LEU A 122 25.07 -17.12 -11.32
C LEU A 122 25.34 -18.17 -10.24
N ARG A 123 24.32 -18.54 -9.45
CA ARG A 123 24.45 -19.62 -8.45
C ARG A 123 24.68 -20.98 -9.10
N ALA A 124 24.01 -21.28 -10.20
CA ALA A 124 24.22 -22.52 -10.95
C ALA A 124 25.64 -22.59 -11.54
N GLU A 125 26.13 -21.49 -12.11
CA GLU A 125 27.49 -21.38 -12.63
C GLU A 125 28.53 -21.54 -11.51
N ALA A 126 28.36 -20.84 -10.39
CA ALA A 126 29.22 -20.97 -9.22
C ALA A 126 29.28 -22.43 -8.74
N ALA A 127 28.12 -23.09 -8.61
CA ALA A 127 28.07 -24.50 -8.22
C ALA A 127 28.79 -25.42 -9.22
N ALA A 128 28.67 -25.16 -10.53
CA ALA A 128 29.38 -25.92 -11.56
C ALA A 128 30.90 -25.75 -11.47
N LEU A 129 31.37 -24.51 -11.28
CA LEU A 129 32.79 -24.21 -11.09
C LEU A 129 33.33 -24.85 -9.81
N SER A 130 32.59 -24.78 -8.70
CA SER A 130 32.97 -25.45 -7.45
C SER A 130 33.11 -26.96 -7.63
N ARG A 131 32.20 -27.61 -8.38
CA ARG A 131 32.32 -29.04 -8.69
C ARG A 131 33.57 -29.34 -9.53
N ARG A 132 33.86 -28.52 -10.54
CA ARG A 132 35.06 -28.67 -11.39
C ARG A 132 36.34 -28.50 -10.58
N LEU A 133 36.39 -27.51 -9.71
CA LEU A 133 37.54 -27.26 -8.83
C LEU A 133 37.73 -28.43 -7.87
N ALA A 134 36.68 -28.91 -7.21
CA ALA A 134 36.77 -30.07 -6.33
C ALA A 134 37.23 -31.35 -7.07
N ALA A 135 36.78 -31.55 -8.31
CA ALA A 135 37.25 -32.65 -9.15
C ALA A 135 38.75 -32.52 -9.48
N ALA A 136 39.21 -31.33 -9.86
CA ALA A 136 40.62 -31.06 -10.13
C ALA A 136 41.49 -31.26 -8.88
N SER A 137 41.06 -30.74 -7.72
CA SER A 137 41.75 -30.93 -6.45
C SER A 137 41.87 -32.42 -6.08
N ARG A 138 40.80 -33.21 -6.27
CA ARG A 138 40.85 -34.66 -6.06
C ARG A 138 41.80 -35.36 -7.02
N ALA A 139 41.80 -34.99 -8.30
CA ALA A 139 42.72 -35.58 -9.28
C ALA A 139 44.19 -35.29 -8.92
N LEU A 140 44.51 -34.07 -8.49
CA LEU A 140 45.85 -33.72 -8.02
C LEU A 140 46.24 -34.48 -6.75
N ALA A 141 45.33 -34.63 -5.79
CA ALA A 141 45.57 -35.41 -4.58
C ALA A 141 45.85 -36.89 -4.89
N LEU A 142 45.05 -37.50 -5.78
CA LEU A 142 45.29 -38.86 -6.24
C LEU A 142 46.64 -38.99 -6.97
N GLY A 143 46.98 -38.04 -7.86
CA GLY A 143 48.27 -38.01 -8.53
C GLY A 143 49.45 -37.99 -7.54
N ARG A 144 49.37 -37.15 -6.50
CA ARG A 144 50.38 -37.11 -5.42
C ARG A 144 50.49 -38.46 -4.70
N LEU A 145 49.37 -39.10 -4.38
CA LEU A 145 49.36 -40.42 -3.74
C LEU A 145 49.98 -41.51 -4.63
N TYR A 146 49.64 -41.53 -5.93
CA TYR A 146 50.22 -42.47 -6.88
C TYR A 146 51.73 -42.26 -7.04
N HIS A 147 52.20 -41.02 -7.16
CA HIS A 147 53.64 -40.73 -7.23
C HIS A 147 54.38 -41.14 -5.95
N ALA A 148 53.82 -40.89 -4.77
CA ALA A 148 54.40 -41.32 -3.50
C ALA A 148 54.48 -42.86 -3.39
N ALA A 149 53.42 -43.56 -3.81
CA ALA A 149 53.41 -45.03 -3.84
C ALA A 149 54.42 -45.60 -4.84
N ALA A 150 54.53 -45.01 -6.04
CA ALA A 150 55.52 -45.41 -7.03
C ALA A 150 56.95 -45.16 -6.56
N ALA A 151 57.22 -44.03 -5.88
CA ALA A 151 58.52 -43.75 -5.28
C ALA A 151 58.89 -44.77 -4.18
N ALA A 152 57.92 -45.14 -3.33
CA ALA A 152 58.12 -46.17 -2.31
C ALA A 152 58.38 -47.58 -2.91
N ALA A 153 57.80 -47.88 -4.07
CA ALA A 153 58.03 -49.14 -4.79
C ALA A 153 59.36 -49.16 -5.56
N ALA A 154 59.88 -48.01 -6.00
CA ALA A 154 61.10 -47.88 -6.80
C ALA A 154 62.41 -47.88 -5.98
N GLY A 155 62.35 -47.80 -4.64
CA GLY A 155 63.51 -47.95 -3.76
C GLY A 155 63.06 -48.04 -2.30
N GLY A 156 63.45 -49.04 -1.49
CA GLY A 156 64.66 -49.84 -1.60
C GLY A 156 65.89 -48.98 -1.34
N SER A 157 66.27 -48.83 -0.06
CA SER A 157 67.59 -48.37 0.41
C SER A 157 68.12 -47.05 -0.20
N GLY A 158 67.76 -45.91 0.39
CA GLY A 158 68.39 -44.64 0.05
C GLY A 158 68.12 -43.57 1.09
N SER A 159 68.95 -43.54 2.13
CA SER A 159 69.07 -42.43 3.07
C SER A 159 69.19 -41.09 2.32
N GLY A 160 68.19 -40.22 2.43
CA GLY A 160 68.23 -38.89 1.83
C GLY A 160 67.01 -38.09 2.24
N ALA A 161 67.21 -37.18 3.19
CA ALA A 161 66.19 -36.27 3.69
C ALA A 161 65.57 -35.44 2.55
N CYS A 162 64.30 -35.69 2.24
CA CYS A 162 63.48 -34.77 1.47
C CYS A 162 62.39 -34.24 2.40
N SER A 163 62.57 -32.99 2.82
CA SER A 163 61.65 -32.23 3.65
C SER A 163 60.27 -32.19 2.99
N LEU A 164 59.37 -33.03 3.51
CA LEU A 164 57.93 -32.87 3.36
C LEU A 164 57.56 -31.55 4.03
N GLY A 165 57.52 -30.48 3.23
CA GLY A 165 56.90 -29.22 3.59
C GLY A 165 55.41 -29.44 3.82
N PHE A 166 55.10 -29.85 5.05
CA PHE A 166 53.84 -29.75 5.72
C PHE A 166 53.30 -28.32 5.55
N VAL A 167 52.39 -28.14 4.60
CA VAL A 167 51.54 -26.95 4.56
C VAL A 167 50.24 -27.36 5.24
N ASP A 168 50.16 -27.02 6.53
CA ASP A 168 48.91 -26.96 7.28
C ASP A 168 47.87 -26.18 6.46
N ILE A 169 46.85 -26.88 6.00
CA ILE A 169 45.58 -26.26 5.65
C ILE A 169 44.54 -26.96 6.51
N GLU A 170 44.42 -26.45 7.73
CA GLU A 170 43.27 -26.66 8.61
C GLU A 170 41.95 -26.62 7.80
N PRO A 171 41.06 -27.62 7.91
CA PRO A 171 39.82 -27.64 7.14
C PRO A 171 38.69 -26.99 7.94
N THR A 172 38.61 -25.66 8.00
CA THR A 172 37.41 -25.00 8.53
C THR A 172 36.35 -24.83 7.44
N ILE A 173 35.80 -25.95 6.97
CA ILE A 173 34.65 -25.99 6.05
C ILE A 173 33.35 -25.55 6.77
N ALA A 174 33.35 -25.50 8.11
CA ALA A 174 32.20 -25.11 8.92
C ALA A 174 31.82 -23.62 8.87
N SER A 175 32.68 -22.73 8.34
CA SER A 175 32.36 -21.29 8.25
C SER A 175 31.82 -20.83 6.89
N LEU A 176 31.68 -21.74 5.91
CA LEU A 176 31.24 -21.38 4.55
C LEU A 176 29.75 -21.70 4.27
N ILE A 177 29.02 -22.32 5.22
CA ILE A 177 27.63 -22.81 5.03
C ILE A 177 26.67 -22.42 6.19
N ALA A 178 27.07 -21.56 7.13
CA ALA A 178 26.15 -21.00 8.14
C ALA A 178 25.68 -19.59 7.76
#